data_AF-A0A950NZ18-F1
#
_entry.id   AF-A0A950NZ18-F1
#
_cell.length_a   1.000
_cell.length_b   1.000
_cell.length_c   1.000
_cell.angle_alpha   90.00
_cell.angle_beta   90.00
_cell.angle_gamma   90.00
#
_symmetry.space_group_name_H-M   'P 1'
#
loop_
_entity.id
_entity.type
_entity.pdbx_description
1 polymer ?
#
loop_
_entity_poly.entity_id
_entity_poly.type
_entity_poly.pdbx_seq_one_letter_code
_entity_poly.pdbx_strand_id
1 'polypeptide(L)' 'MTSSVTEVAVVTGERYRVEGEPKDVERIILDAARGSIMQLAWLVEVGTGENLAVNPEHVVTLRAVGS' A
#
# COMPACT_ATOMS: atom_id res chain seq x y z
N MET A 1 6.19 -7.38 -18.52
CA MET A 1 4.87 -7.40 -17.87
C MET A 1 4.74 -6.07 -17.15
N THR A 2 3.81 -5.21 -17.55
CA THR A 2 3.51 -3.99 -16.81
C THR A 2 2.73 -4.41 -15.57
N SER A 3 3.41 -4.46 -14.42
CA SER A 3 2.73 -4.64 -13.13
C SER A 3 1.81 -3.44 -12.90
N SER A 4 0.59 -3.67 -12.42
CA SER A 4 -0.29 -2.59 -11.99
C SER A 4 0.33 -1.86 -10.81
N VAL A 5 0.18 -0.53 -10.74
CA VAL A 5 0.78 0.30 -9.69
C VAL A 5 -0.31 1.03 -8.94
N THR A 6 -0.23 1.00 -7.62
CA THR A 6 -1.09 1.77 -6.72
C THR A 6 -0.27 2.78 -5.94
N GLU A 7 -0.75 4.01 -5.86
CA GLU A 7 -0.23 5.05 -4.99
C GLU A 7 -0.95 4.98 -3.63
N VAL A 8 -0.16 4.92 -2.56
CA VAL A 8 -0.61 4.96 -1.17
C VAL A 8 -0.18 6.30 -0.58
N ALA A 9 -1.14 7.15 -0.23
CA ALA A 9 -0.86 8.38 0.51
C ALA A 9 -1.00 8.12 2.01
N VAL A 10 -0.02 8.57 2.79
CA VAL A 10 -0.02 8.44 4.25
C VAL A 10 -0.14 9.79 4.95
N VAL A 11 -0.48 9.78 6.24
CA VAL A 11 -0.76 10.99 7.05
C VAL A 11 0.41 11.98 7.12
N THR A 12 1.64 11.54 6.87
CA THR A 12 2.84 12.41 6.79
C THR A 12 2.87 13.27 5.53
N GLY A 13 1.99 13.02 4.56
CA GLY A 13 2.00 13.62 3.23
C GLY A 13 2.85 12.87 2.21
N GLU A 14 3.57 11.82 2.64
CA GLU A 14 4.33 10.94 1.76
C GLU A 14 3.41 10.09 0.86
N ARG A 15 3.93 9.73 -0.30
CA ARG A 15 3.24 8.90 -1.29
C ARG A 15 4.17 7.78 -1.74
N TYR A 16 3.76 6.55 -1.46
CA TYR A 16 4.47 5.35 -1.90
C TYR A 16 3.80 4.78 -3.14
N ARG A 17 4.59 4.28 -4.08
CA ARG A 17 4.09 3.51 -5.21
C ARG A 17 4.35 2.05 -4.94
N VAL A 18 3.32 1.24 -4.96
CA VAL A 18 3.41 -0.19 -4.67
C VAL A 18 2.86 -1.03 -5.81
N GLU A 19 3.36 -2.24 -5.93
CA GLU A 19 2.87 -3.21 -6.90
C GLU A 19 1.45 -3.68 -6.54
N GLY A 20 0.63 -3.89 -7.56
CA GLY A 20 -0.72 -4.42 -7.45
C GLY A 20 -1.82 -3.43 -7.80
N GLU A 21 -3.01 -3.97 -8.06
CA GLU A 21 -4.21 -3.18 -8.30
C GLU A 21 -4.73 -2.57 -6.99
N PRO A 22 -5.43 -1.41 -7.04
CA PRO A 22 -5.91 -0.75 -5.83
C PRO A 22 -6.76 -1.63 -4.93
N LYS A 23 -7.56 -2.52 -5.51
CA LYS A 23 -8.43 -3.44 -4.76
C LYS A 23 -7.63 -4.47 -3.95
N ASP A 24 -6.53 -4.96 -4.50
CA ASP A 24 -5.67 -5.92 -3.81
C ASP A 24 -4.89 -5.23 -2.69
N VAL A 25 -4.35 -4.05 -2.97
CA VAL A 25 -3.65 -3.22 -1.97
C VAL A 25 -4.60 -2.82 -0.83
N GLU A 26 -5.82 -2.39 -1.14
CA GLU A 26 -6.85 -2.08 -0.16
C GLU A 26 -7.17 -3.27 0.73
N ARG A 27 -7.35 -4.47 0.13
CA ARG A 27 -7.60 -5.69 0.89
C ARG A 27 -6.47 -6.00 1.88
N ILE A 28 -5.21 -5.93 1.45
CA ILE A 28 -4.05 -6.17 2.32
C ILE A 28 -4.06 -5.20 3.52
N ILE A 29 -4.35 -3.91 3.27
CA ILE A 29 -4.41 -2.89 4.31
C ILE A 29 -5.57 -3.15 5.28
N LEU A 30 -6.75 -3.50 4.77
CA LEU A 30 -7.93 -3.80 5.60
C LEU A 30 -7.74 -5.08 6.43
N ASP A 31 -7.09 -6.10 5.88
CA ASP A 31 -6.78 -7.34 6.60
C ASP A 31 -5.78 -7.07 7.74
N ALA A 32 -4.78 -6.20 7.50
CA ALA A 32 -3.88 -5.72 8.54
C ALA A 32 -4.61 -4.92 9.64
N ALA A 33 -5.52 -4.02 9.25
CA ALA A 33 -6.29 -3.19 10.18
C ALA A 33 -7.21 -4.00 11.11
N ARG A 34 -7.67 -5.17 10.66
CA ARG A 34 -8.51 -6.09 11.45
C ARG A 34 -7.72 -7.11 12.27
N GLY A 35 -6.40 -7.12 12.09
CA GLY A 35 -5.50 -8.06 12.76
C GLY A 35 -5.21 -7.69 14.21
N SER A 36 -4.09 -8.18 14.71
CA SER A 36 -3.59 -7.83 16.03
C SER A 36 -3.19 -6.36 16.12
N ILE A 37 -3.09 -5.85 17.34
CA ILE A 37 -2.48 -4.54 17.62
C ILE A 37 -1.09 -4.49 16.96
N MET A 38 -0.80 -3.39 16.24
CA MET A 38 0.45 -3.18 15.49
C MET A 38 0.69 -4.14 14.30
N GLN A 39 -0.34 -4.80 13.77
CA GLN A 39 -0.20 -5.56 12.52
C GLN A 39 -0.05 -4.60 11.33
N LEU A 40 1.06 -4.73 10.60
CA LEU A 40 1.39 -3.89 9.45
C LEU A 40 0.94 -4.54 8.15
N ALA A 41 0.54 -3.70 7.19
CA ALA A 41 0.34 -4.10 5.81
C ALA A 41 1.69 -4.19 5.11
N TRP A 42 2.00 -5.35 4.53
CA TRP A 42 3.22 -5.58 3.78
C TRP A 42 2.94 -5.48 2.29
N LEU A 43 3.62 -4.54 1.64
CA LEU A 43 3.49 -4.21 0.22
C LEU A 43 4.88 -4.26 -0.43
N VAL A 44 4.95 -4.20 -1.76
CA VAL A 44 6.22 -4.14 -2.50
C VAL A 44 6.35 -2.78 -3.16
N GLU A 45 7.41 -2.03 -2.87
CA GLU A 45 7.64 -0.71 -3.46
C GLU A 45 8.08 -0.83 -4.93
N VAL A 46 7.45 -0.04 -5.78
CA VAL A 46 7.79 0.06 -7.20
C VAL A 46 9.08 0.86 -7.36
N GLY A 47 10.05 0.27 -8.05
CA GLY A 47 11.34 0.88 -8.39
C GLY A 47 12.50 0.26 -7.61
N THR A 48 12.28 -0.09 -6.34
CA THR A 48 13.27 -0.77 -5.50
C THR A 48 12.99 -2.28 -5.40
N GLY A 49 11.71 -2.69 -5.48
CA GLY A 49 11.30 -4.08 -5.26
C GLY A 49 11.39 -4.50 -3.80
N GLU A 50 11.59 -3.56 -2.88
CA GLU A 50 11.73 -3.83 -1.45
C GLU A 50 10.36 -3.95 -0.77
N ASN A 51 10.32 -4.69 0.34
CA ASN A 51 9.13 -4.80 1.17
C ASN A 51 8.91 -3.48 1.94
N LEU A 52 7.74 -2.89 1.73
CA LEU A 52 7.26 -1.71 2.43
C LEU A 52 6.24 -2.13 3.49
N ALA A 53 6.51 -1.79 4.75
CA ALA A 53 5.56 -1.98 5.85
C ALA A 53 4.78 -0.68 6.10
N VAL A 54 3.45 -0.75 6.08
CA VAL A 54 2.57 0.40 6.30
C VAL A 54 1.66 0.13 7.50
N ASN A 55 1.58 1.07 8.43
CA ASN A 55 0.54 1.04 9.47
C ASN A 55 -0.80 1.42 8.82
N PRO A 56 -1.84 0.56 8.87
CA PRO A 56 -3.15 0.88 8.31
C PRO A 56 -3.77 2.17 8.86
N GLU A 57 -3.49 2.52 10.11
CA GLU A 57 -3.98 3.75 10.74
C GLU A 57 -3.38 5.03 10.12
N HIS A 58 -2.29 4.89 9.37
CA HIS A 58 -1.61 6.01 8.71
C HIS A 58 -2.00 6.14 7.24
N VAL A 59 -2.80 5.24 6.68
CA VAL A 59 -3.24 5.31 5.29
C VAL A 59 -4.38 6.31 5.15
N VAL A 60 -4.25 7.23 4.18
CA VAL A 60 -5.25 8.28 3.91
C VAL A 60 -6.03 7.98 2.63
N THR A 61 -5.35 7.67 1.53
CA THR A 61 -6.00 7.36 0.24
C THR A 61 -5.22 6.33 -0.55
N LEU A 62 -5.94 5.56 -1.37
CA LEU A 62 -5.39 4.67 -2.40
C LEU A 62 -5.83 5.14 -3.79
N ARG A 63 -4.93 5.07 -4.76
CA ARG A 63 -5.21 5.50 -6.13
C ARG A 63 -4.47 4.63 -7.13
N ALA A 64 -5.11 4.25 -8.23
CA ALA A 64 -4.40 3.65 -9.37
C ALA A 64 -3.42 4.68 -9.97
N VAL A 65 -2.19 4.25 -10.25
CA VAL A 65 -1.27 5.02 -11.09
C VAL A 65 -1.37 4.42 -12.49
N GLY A 66 -1.86 5.22 -13.44
CA GLY A 66 -2.13 4.79 -14.80
C GLY A 66 -0.89 4.27 -15.53
N SER A 67 -1.15 3.37 -16.49
CA SER A 67 -0.23 2.69 -17.40
C SER A 67 0.69 3.63 -18.18
#